data_AF-M5U7U1-F1
#
_entry.id   AF-M5U7U1-F1
#
_cell.length_a   1.000
_cell.length_b   1.000
_cell.length_c   1.000
_cell.angle_alpha   90.00
_cell.angle_beta   90.00
_cell.angle_gamma   90.00
#
_symmetry.space_group_name_H-M   'P 1'
#
loop_
_entity.id
_entity.type
_entity.pdbx_description
1 polymer ?
#
loop_
_entity_poly.entity_id
_entity_poly.type
_entity_poly.pdbx_seq_one_letter_code
_entity_poly.pdbx_strand_id
1 'polypeptide(L)'
;MKRTLPILKSLIGPAIVIGVVVALWLFRDRLVSSSELSVAEATASETGKSTEKQTVLEISPQARKNLGLVSKPAKPQEYWRSVLIPGEIADRPGISDRGVTSPAVGVVTAIHAYPGDTIRPGERLFTLRLFSEYLQATQTQLFKARQGNGDHTGED
;
A
#
# COMPACT_ATOMS: atom_id res chain seq x y z
N MET A 1 -11.52 67.28 -46.64
CA MET A 1 -10.32 66.43 -46.50
C MET A 1 -10.42 65.59 -45.22
N LYS A 2 -10.30 64.26 -45.38
CA LYS A 2 -9.69 63.26 -44.47
C LYS A 2 -10.31 62.93 -43.09
N ARG A 3 -10.79 61.67 -43.03
CA ARG A 3 -10.50 60.59 -42.03
C ARG A 3 -11.21 60.57 -40.67
N THR A 4 -12.28 59.75 -40.58
CA THR A 4 -12.66 58.99 -39.36
C THR A 4 -13.33 57.65 -39.71
N LEU A 5 -12.65 56.78 -40.46
CA LEU A 5 -12.93 55.33 -40.49
C LEU A 5 -11.64 54.62 -40.03
N PRO A 6 -11.52 54.22 -38.75
CA PRO A 6 -11.13 52.82 -38.50
C PRO A 6 -11.61 52.17 -37.18
N ILE A 7 -12.50 52.77 -36.37
CA ILE A 7 -12.82 52.20 -35.04
C ILE A 7 -13.97 51.18 -35.08
N LEU A 8 -14.96 51.34 -35.97
CA LEU A 8 -16.11 50.43 -36.05
C LEU A 8 -15.77 49.02 -36.61
N LYS A 9 -14.66 48.89 -37.34
CA LYS A 9 -14.18 47.59 -37.85
C LYS A 9 -13.43 46.75 -36.80
N SER A 10 -13.04 47.35 -35.66
CA SER A 10 -12.24 46.69 -34.61
C SER A 10 -13.08 45.99 -33.54
N LEU A 11 -14.36 46.36 -33.41
CA LEU A 11 -15.30 45.76 -32.43
C LEU A 11 -16.00 44.49 -32.92
N ILE A 12 -15.91 44.18 -34.21
CA ILE A 12 -16.53 42.99 -34.82
C ILE A 12 -15.81 41.71 -34.36
N GLY A 13 -14.48 41.76 -34.25
CA GLY A 13 -13.67 40.64 -33.76
C GLY A 13 -14.07 40.12 -32.38
N PRO A 14 -14.06 40.96 -31.31
CA PRO A 14 -14.43 40.50 -29.97
C PRO A 14 -15.89 40.08 -29.86
N ALA A 15 -16.81 40.70 -30.60
CA ALA A 15 -18.22 40.31 -30.61
C ALA A 15 -18.45 38.89 -31.16
N ILE A 16 -17.71 38.49 -32.20
CA ILE A 16 -17.77 37.12 -32.75
C ILE A 16 -17.23 36.12 -31.73
N VAL A 17 -16.11 36.42 -31.07
CA VAL A 17 -15.52 35.52 -30.06
C VAL A 17 -16.48 35.31 -28.90
N ILE A 18 -17.12 36.37 -28.39
CA ILE A 18 -18.13 36.26 -27.32
C ILE A 18 -19.33 35.44 -27.78
N GLY A 19 -19.83 35.67 -29.00
CA GLY A 19 -20.93 34.89 -29.58
C GLY A 19 -20.62 33.40 -29.68
N VAL A 20 -19.39 33.05 -30.11
CA VAL A 20 -18.93 31.66 -30.20
C VAL A 20 -18.82 31.02 -28.82
N VAL A 21 -18.30 31.74 -27.82
CA VAL A 21 -18.19 31.25 -26.43
C VAL A 21 -19.58 31.02 -25.82
N VAL A 22 -20.53 31.95 -26.03
CA VAL A 22 -21.91 31.81 -25.54
C VAL A 22 -22.61 30.65 -26.23
N ALA A 23 -22.44 30.49 -27.55
CA ALA A 23 -23.00 29.36 -28.29
C ALA A 23 -22.43 28.03 -27.81
N LEU A 24 -21.11 27.94 -27.60
CA LEU A 24 -20.46 26.75 -27.03
C LEU A 24 -20.96 26.43 -25.61
N TRP A 25 -21.24 27.45 -24.79
CA TRP A 25 -21.77 27.24 -23.44
C TRP A 25 -23.22 26.76 -23.46
N LEU A 26 -24.08 27.35 -24.28
CA LEU A 26 -25.48 26.95 -24.41
C LEU A 26 -25.66 25.58 -25.08
N PHE A 27 -24.79 25.21 -26.03
CA PHE A 27 -24.83 23.91 -26.71
C PHE A 27 -23.90 22.85 -26.08
N ARG A 28 -23.26 23.15 -24.94
CA ARG A 28 -22.32 22.24 -24.25
C ARG A 28 -22.93 20.87 -24.00
N ASP A 29 -24.16 20.81 -23.50
CA ASP A 29 -24.79 19.53 -23.13
C ASP A 29 -25.15 18.67 -24.35
N ARG A 30 -25.41 19.28 -25.50
CA ARG A 30 -25.65 18.57 -26.77
C ARG A 30 -24.36 18.09 -27.43
N LEU A 31 -23.30 18.91 -27.41
CA LEU A 31 -22.00 18.51 -27.96
C LEU A 31 -21.39 17.35 -27.17
N VAL A 32 -21.44 17.39 -25.84
CA VAL A 32 -20.87 16.33 -24.99
C VAL A 32 -21.66 15.01 -25.10
N SER A 33 -22.99 15.07 -25.27
CA SER A 33 -23.81 13.85 -25.51
C SER A 33 -23.50 13.15 -26.83
N SER A 34 -22.99 13.88 -27.83
CA SER A 34 -22.64 13.30 -29.14
C SER A 34 -21.32 12.52 -29.09
N SER A 35 -20.45 12.83 -28.12
CA SER A 35 -19.13 12.20 -27.94
C SER A 35 -19.23 10.80 -27.35
N GLU A 36 -20.30 10.48 -26.60
CA GLU A 36 -20.52 9.12 -26.07
C GLU A 36 -21.05 8.14 -27.15
N LEU A 37 -21.46 8.63 -28.32
CA LEU A 37 -22.02 7.81 -29.39
C LEU A 37 -21.00 7.34 -30.45
N SER A 38 -19.70 7.67 -30.32
CA SER A 38 -18.71 7.41 -31.40
C SER A 38 -17.51 6.52 -31.00
N VAL A 39 -17.51 5.90 -29.81
CA VAL A 39 -16.43 4.96 -29.42
C VAL A 39 -16.93 3.52 -29.21
N ALA A 40 -18.24 3.26 -29.42
CA ALA A 40 -18.84 1.95 -29.20
C ALA A 40 -19.33 1.25 -30.48
N GLU A 41 -18.60 1.38 -31.59
CA GLU A 41 -18.88 0.62 -32.83
C GLU A 41 -17.65 -0.18 -33.28
N ALA A 42 -17.20 -1.08 -32.41
CA ALA A 42 -16.58 -2.35 -32.79
C ALA A 42 -16.52 -3.26 -31.56
N THR A 43 -17.36 -4.30 -31.55
CA THR A 43 -17.34 -5.47 -30.64
C THR A 43 -18.11 -5.34 -29.33
N ALA A 44 -19.39 -5.70 -29.33
CA ALA A 44 -20.00 -6.51 -28.26
C ALA A 44 -21.45 -6.92 -28.62
N SER A 45 -21.69 -8.23 -28.52
CA SER A 45 -22.94 -8.99 -28.59
C SER A 45 -24.25 -8.27 -28.29
N GLU A 46 -25.25 -8.64 -29.07
CA GLU A 46 -26.67 -8.56 -28.72
C GLU A 46 -26.92 -9.13 -27.32
N THR A 47 -27.11 -8.27 -26.33
CA THR A 47 -27.86 -8.59 -25.12
C THR A 47 -28.99 -7.59 -25.09
N GLY A 48 -30.20 -8.08 -25.37
CA GLY A 48 -31.42 -7.28 -25.37
C GLY A 48 -31.53 -6.50 -24.07
N LYS A 49 -31.38 -5.18 -24.15
CA LYS A 49 -31.66 -4.26 -23.07
C LYS A 49 -33.18 -4.24 -22.89
N SER A 50 -33.71 -5.19 -22.14
CA SER A 50 -35.10 -5.18 -21.69
C SER A 50 -35.26 -3.97 -20.79
N THR A 51 -35.78 -2.89 -21.34
CA THR A 51 -36.39 -1.81 -20.57
C THR A 51 -37.58 -2.42 -19.83
N GLU A 52 -37.35 -3.03 -18.67
CA GLU A 52 -38.41 -3.46 -17.76
C GLU A 52 -39.17 -2.20 -17.33
N LYS A 53 -40.31 -1.97 -17.98
CA LYS A 53 -41.34 -1.08 -17.46
C LYS A 53 -41.69 -1.60 -16.08
N GLN A 54 -41.31 -0.85 -15.05
CA GLN A 54 -41.73 -1.10 -13.68
C GLN A 54 -43.25 -1.19 -13.65
N THR A 55 -43.77 -2.41 -13.60
CA THR A 55 -45.21 -2.67 -13.59
C THR A 55 -45.66 -2.56 -12.16
N VAL A 56 -46.28 -1.42 -11.82
CA VAL A 56 -46.85 -1.20 -10.48
C VAL A 56 -48.11 -2.06 -10.35
N LEU A 57 -48.07 -3.05 -9.45
CA LEU A 57 -49.21 -3.90 -9.13
C LEU A 57 -50.00 -3.28 -7.98
N GLU A 58 -51.23 -2.88 -8.25
CA GLU A 58 -52.16 -2.37 -7.24
C GLU A 58 -52.79 -3.51 -6.44
N ILE A 59 -52.72 -3.42 -5.11
CA ILE A 59 -53.20 -4.46 -4.20
C ILE A 59 -54.20 -3.87 -3.21
N SER A 60 -55.31 -4.57 -3.00
CA SER A 60 -56.36 -4.12 -2.09
C SER A 60 -55.85 -3.98 -0.64
N PRO A 61 -56.41 -3.07 0.17
CA PRO A 61 -56.01 -2.91 1.57
C PRO A 61 -56.20 -4.17 2.41
N GLN A 62 -57.21 -4.99 2.10
CA GLN A 62 -57.46 -6.26 2.79
C GLN A 62 -56.41 -7.31 2.42
N ALA A 63 -56.06 -7.43 1.14
CA ALA A 63 -54.98 -8.32 0.71
C ALA A 63 -53.63 -7.89 1.32
N ARG A 64 -53.35 -6.59 1.38
CA ARG A 64 -52.15 -6.04 2.04
C ARG A 64 -52.05 -6.41 3.52
N LYS A 65 -53.18 -6.34 4.24
CA LYS A 65 -53.28 -6.76 5.66
C LYS A 65 -53.08 -8.27 5.81
N ASN A 66 -53.69 -9.07 4.94
CA ASN A 66 -53.55 -10.53 4.98
C ASN A 66 -52.12 -11.00 4.66
N LEU A 67 -51.39 -10.26 3.82
CA LEU A 67 -50.00 -10.55 3.45
C LEU A 67 -48.96 -10.05 4.47
N GLY A 68 -49.36 -9.30 5.51
CA GLY A 68 -48.46 -8.82 6.55
C GLY A 68 -47.35 -7.89 6.04
N LEU A 69 -47.63 -7.10 5.00
CA LEU A 69 -46.60 -6.26 4.37
C LEU A 69 -46.13 -5.14 5.30
N VAL A 70 -44.82 -5.11 5.59
CA VAL A 70 -44.15 -4.08 6.39
C VAL A 70 -43.30 -3.20 5.49
N SER A 71 -43.66 -1.93 5.37
CA SER A 71 -42.88 -0.93 4.63
C SER A 71 -42.07 -0.06 5.61
N LYS A 72 -40.75 0.04 5.38
CA LYS A 72 -39.88 1.00 6.07
C LYS A 72 -39.28 1.96 5.05
N PRO A 73 -39.19 3.27 5.34
CA PRO A 73 -38.59 4.23 4.42
C PRO A 73 -37.10 3.91 4.23
N ALA A 74 -36.67 3.77 2.97
CA ALA A 74 -35.26 3.62 2.65
C ALA A 74 -34.56 4.97 2.80
N LYS A 75 -33.51 5.02 3.62
CA LYS A 75 -32.63 6.17 3.76
C LYS A 75 -31.18 5.70 3.55
N PRO A 76 -30.35 6.45 2.81
CA PRO A 76 -28.92 6.20 2.77
C PRO A 76 -28.35 6.21 4.20
N GLN A 77 -27.64 5.16 4.56
CA GLN A 77 -26.98 5.01 5.86
C GLN A 77 -25.62 4.38 5.63
N GLU A 78 -24.67 4.74 6.48
CA GLU A 78 -23.40 4.04 6.55
C GLU A 78 -23.62 2.66 7.17
N TYR A 79 -23.01 1.63 6.59
CA TYR A 79 -23.07 0.27 7.13
C TYR A 79 -21.67 -0.29 7.29
N TRP A 80 -21.45 -0.97 8.42
CA TRP A 80 -20.20 -1.66 8.68
C TRP A 80 -20.29 -3.07 8.12
N ARG A 81 -19.35 -3.41 7.22
CA ARG A 81 -19.18 -4.78 6.74
C ARG A 81 -18.08 -5.48 7.54
N SER A 82 -18.46 -6.53 8.26
CA SER A 82 -17.48 -7.44 8.86
C SER A 82 -17.04 -8.47 7.82
N VAL A 83 -15.72 -8.69 7.72
CA VAL A 83 -15.12 -9.76 6.91
C VAL A 83 -14.16 -10.55 7.78
N LEU A 84 -14.13 -11.86 7.59
CA LEU A 84 -13.20 -12.74 8.29
C LEU A 84 -11.91 -12.83 7.49
N ILE A 85 -10.82 -12.35 8.07
CA ILE A 85 -9.48 -12.39 7.46
C ILE A 85 -8.68 -13.47 8.19
N PRO A 86 -8.20 -14.52 7.49
CA PRO A 86 -7.31 -15.49 8.11
C PRO A 86 -5.96 -14.84 8.44
N GLY A 87 -5.38 -15.21 9.58
CA GLY A 87 -4.06 -14.79 10.00
C GLY A 87 -3.13 -15.98 10.16
N GLU A 88 -1.84 -15.77 9.95
CA GLU A 88 -0.78 -16.74 10.19
C GLU A 88 0.09 -16.29 11.37
N ILE A 89 0.56 -17.25 12.16
CA ILE A 89 1.56 -17.01 13.21
C ILE A 89 2.92 -17.19 12.56
N ALA A 90 3.62 -16.08 12.34
CA ALA A 90 4.98 -16.09 11.81
C ALA A 90 6.00 -15.75 12.91
N ASP A 91 7.23 -16.19 12.70
CA ASP A 91 8.37 -15.85 13.54
C ASP A 91 8.62 -14.34 13.56
N ARG A 92 9.19 -13.85 14.68
CA ARG A 92 9.51 -12.42 14.81
C ARG A 92 10.81 -12.14 14.03
N PRO A 93 10.75 -11.33 12.96
CA PRO A 93 11.94 -11.03 12.17
C PRO A 93 12.99 -10.35 13.06
N GLY A 94 14.23 -10.81 12.96
CA GLY A 94 15.37 -10.28 13.72
C GLY A 94 15.48 -10.73 15.18
N ILE A 95 14.49 -11.45 15.73
CA ILE A 95 14.61 -12.13 17.03
C ILE A 95 14.85 -13.62 16.82
N SER A 96 13.93 -14.30 16.10
CA SER A 96 14.05 -15.73 15.79
C SER A 96 15.13 -15.99 14.74
N ASP A 97 15.21 -15.14 13.71
CA ASP A 97 16.06 -15.37 12.54
C ASP A 97 17.51 -14.84 12.67
N ARG A 98 18.07 -14.83 13.89
CA ARG A 98 19.42 -14.29 14.11
C ARG A 98 20.51 -15.29 13.71
N GLY A 99 21.17 -15.01 12.60
CA GLY A 99 22.45 -15.64 12.27
C GLY A 99 23.55 -15.23 13.25
N VAL A 100 24.27 -16.21 13.82
CA VAL A 100 25.45 -15.99 14.66
C VAL A 100 26.68 -16.46 13.88
N THR A 101 27.68 -15.58 13.74
CA THR A 101 28.94 -15.89 13.05
C THR A 101 30.11 -15.87 14.03
N SER A 102 31.17 -16.63 13.73
CA SER A 102 32.41 -16.60 14.49
C SER A 102 33.28 -15.43 14.04
N PRO A 103 33.75 -14.56 14.96
CA PRO A 103 34.66 -13.47 14.61
C PRO A 103 36.09 -13.95 14.31
N ALA A 104 36.41 -15.20 14.65
CA ALA A 104 37.74 -15.78 14.46
C ALA A 104 37.65 -17.17 13.81
N VAL A 105 38.70 -17.54 13.08
CA VAL A 105 38.82 -18.84 12.42
C VAL A 105 39.06 -19.94 13.46
N GLY A 106 38.34 -21.05 13.34
CA GLY A 106 38.39 -22.17 14.26
C GLY A 106 37.81 -23.45 13.67
N VAL A 107 37.92 -24.56 14.40
CA VAL A 107 37.24 -25.83 14.10
C VAL A 107 36.18 -26.07 15.16
N VAL A 108 35.00 -26.54 14.73
CA VAL A 108 33.90 -26.92 15.63
C VAL A 108 34.28 -28.19 16.37
N THR A 109 34.30 -28.13 17.71
CA THR A 109 34.60 -29.28 18.57
C THR A 109 33.35 -29.89 19.20
N ALA A 110 32.29 -29.11 19.37
CA ALA A 110 31.00 -29.60 19.87
C ALA A 110 29.84 -28.75 19.32
N ILE A 111 28.69 -29.41 19.14
CA ILE A 111 27.41 -28.81 18.76
C ILE A 111 26.47 -29.01 19.96
N HIS A 112 25.82 -27.94 20.41
CA HIS A 112 24.97 -27.95 21.62
C HIS A 112 23.49 -27.71 21.32
N ALA A 113 23.16 -27.18 20.14
CA ALA A 113 21.79 -26.91 19.72
C ALA A 113 21.58 -27.31 18.26
N TYR A 114 20.39 -27.81 17.94
CA TYR A 114 19.99 -28.24 16.61
C TYR A 114 18.79 -27.42 16.09
N PRO A 115 18.58 -27.37 14.77
CA PRO A 115 17.41 -26.69 14.20
C PRO A 115 16.09 -27.24 14.78
N GLY A 116 15.24 -26.36 15.28
CA GLY A 116 13.98 -26.70 15.96
C GLY A 116 14.05 -26.64 17.48
N ASP A 117 15.25 -26.60 18.06
CA ASP A 117 15.40 -26.44 19.51
C ASP A 117 15.05 -25.01 19.95
N THR A 118 14.39 -24.88 21.09
CA THR A 118 14.14 -23.58 21.72
C THR A 118 15.31 -23.23 22.64
N ILE A 119 16.03 -22.16 22.27
CA ILE A 119 17.22 -21.69 23.00
C ILE A 119 16.94 -20.39 23.76
N ARG A 120 17.60 -20.21 24.90
CA ARG A 120 17.57 -18.94 25.64
C ARG A 120 18.80 -18.08 25.32
N PRO A 121 18.73 -16.74 25.43
CA PRO A 121 19.91 -15.89 25.31
C PRO A 121 21.01 -16.31 26.29
N GLY A 122 22.23 -16.48 25.77
CA GLY A 122 23.39 -16.91 26.56
C GLY A 122 23.60 -18.44 26.59
N GLU A 123 22.67 -19.21 26.05
CA GLU A 123 22.84 -20.65 25.89
C GLU A 123 23.88 -20.97 24.79
N ARG A 124 24.58 -22.10 24.95
CA ARG A 124 25.67 -22.48 24.07
C ARG A 124 25.10 -23.05 22.77
N LEU A 125 25.58 -22.56 21.62
CA LEU A 125 25.23 -23.11 20.30
C LEU A 125 26.31 -24.07 19.80
N PHE A 126 27.56 -23.60 19.81
CA PHE A 126 28.73 -24.35 19.33
C PHE A 126 29.91 -24.11 20.27
N THR A 127 30.81 -25.09 20.34
CA THR A 127 32.15 -24.90 20.90
C THR A 127 33.17 -24.94 19.77
N LEU A 128 34.02 -23.92 19.72
CA LEU A 128 35.04 -23.78 18.71
C LEU A 128 36.42 -23.82 19.35
N ARG A 129 37.33 -24.55 18.72
CA ARG A 129 38.77 -24.44 18.98
C ARG A 129 39.36 -23.45 17.97
N LEU A 130 39.87 -22.33 18.45
CA LEU A 130 40.44 -21.29 17.60
C LEU A 130 41.85 -21.69 17.13
N PHE A 131 42.13 -21.43 15.86
CA PHE A 131 43.47 -21.54 15.27
C PHE A 131 43.85 -20.16 14.78
N SER A 132 44.47 -19.38 15.66
CA SER A 132 44.90 -18.04 15.30
C SER A 132 46.25 -17.75 15.94
N GLU A 133 47.29 -17.81 15.11
CA GLU A 133 48.63 -17.32 15.44
C GLU A 133 48.56 -15.86 15.89
N TYR A 134 47.70 -15.06 15.26
CA TYR A 134 47.47 -13.66 15.61
C TYR A 134 46.95 -13.49 17.04
N LEU A 135 45.88 -14.20 17.43
CA LEU A 135 45.33 -14.08 18.79
C LEU A 135 46.32 -14.58 19.85
N GLN A 136 47.07 -15.65 19.56
CA GLN A 136 48.09 -16.14 20.49
C GLN A 136 49.23 -15.13 20.68
N ALA A 137 49.70 -14.51 19.59
CA ALA A 137 50.73 -13.48 19.64
C ALA A 137 50.26 -12.25 20.43
N THR A 138 49.06 -11.74 20.15
CA THR A 138 48.50 -10.58 20.86
C THR A 138 48.26 -10.87 22.34
N GLN A 139 47.74 -12.05 22.69
CA GLN A 139 47.58 -12.45 24.11
C GLN A 139 48.92 -12.54 24.83
N THR A 140 49.94 -13.08 24.17
CA THR A 140 51.31 -13.15 24.71
C THR A 140 51.89 -11.75 24.92
N GLN A 141 51.71 -10.84 23.96
CA GLN A 141 52.15 -9.45 24.07
C GLN A 141 51.42 -8.71 25.21
N LEU A 142 50.10 -8.87 25.30
CA LEU A 142 49.29 -8.29 26.37
C LEU A 142 49.75 -8.80 27.75
N PHE A 143 50.01 -10.10 27.86
CA PHE A 143 50.49 -10.71 29.10
C PHE A 143 51.85 -10.14 29.52
N LYS A 144 52.81 -10.05 28.58
CA LYS A 144 54.12 -9.44 28.82
C LYS A 144 54.02 -7.96 29.22
N ALA A 145 53.16 -7.20 28.54
CA ALA A 145 52.93 -5.80 28.85
C ALA A 145 52.36 -5.60 30.27
N ARG A 146 51.44 -6.47 30.71
CA ARG A 146 50.93 -6.41 32.08
C ARG A 146 51.96 -6.77 33.14
N GLN A 147 52.84 -7.73 32.86
CA GLN A 147 53.93 -8.08 33.79
C GLN A 147 54.97 -6.97 33.90
N GLY A 148 55.46 -6.43 32.77
CA GLY A 148 56.43 -5.34 32.78
C GLY A 148 55.91 -4.09 33.49
N ASN A 149 54.62 -3.77 33.32
CA ASN A 149 54.00 -2.62 33.99
C ASN A 149 53.77 -2.82 35.51
N GLY A 150 53.91 -4.04 36.04
CA GLY A 150 53.84 -4.34 37.47
C GLY A 150 55.21 -4.31 38.18
N ASP A 151 56.30 -4.50 37.44
CA ASP A 151 57.67 -4.46 37.98
C ASP A 151 58.17 -3.02 38.24
N HIS A 152 57.55 -2.02 37.61
CA HIS A 152 57.94 -0.61 37.76
C HIS A 152 57.30 0.12 38.96
N THR A 153 56.59 -0.59 39.86
CA THR A 153 55.88 0.02 41.01
C THR A 153 56.42 -0.41 42.39
N GLY A 154 57.59 -1.05 42.44
CA GLY A 154 58.14 -1.65 43.67
C GLY A 154 59.55 -1.20 44.05
N GLU A 155 60.06 -0.10 43.50
CA GLU A 155 61.41 0.40 43.80
C GLU A 155 61.35 1.92 44.05
N ASP A 156 60.84 2.29 45.24
CA ASP A 156 61.01 3.58 45.91
C ASP A 156 61.21 3.33 47.42
#